data_AF-A0A2B7Y2L7-F1
#
_entry.id   AF-A0A2B7Y2L7-F1
#
_cell.length_a   1.000
_cell.length_b   1.000
_cell.length_c   1.000
_cell.angle_alpha   90.00
_cell.angle_beta   90.00
_cell.angle_gamma   90.00
#
_symmetry.space_group_name_H-M   'P 1'
#
loop_
_entity.id
_entity.type
_entity.pdbx_description
1 polymer ?
#
loop_
_entity_poly.entity_id
_entity_poly.type
_entity_poly.pdbx_seq_one_letter_code
_entity_poly.pdbx_strand_id
1 'polypeptide(L)'
;MPANPEQTSSPLSVGDLWKGCELLARSPQMFTSAISSCTIESDAGGRMIRSITFQQGQAEEMKQEIILTDMHKFDCITLETGNRVTTIIFRGVTDSPQDLYLSLEYSIPYGQNSTEGLDGEKFRAMYTERAKRNLVDGLKTIRQLKLDGKLH
;
A
#
# COMPACT_ATOMS: atom_id res chain seq x y z
N MET A 1 -7.64 -0.21 9.77
CA MET A 1 -7.85 0.95 10.66
C MET A 1 -8.90 1.86 10.06
N PRO A 2 -9.61 2.68 10.87
CA PRO A 2 -10.56 3.65 10.34
C PRO A 2 -9.87 4.63 9.39
N ALA A 3 -10.40 4.76 8.18
CA ALA A 3 -9.93 5.74 7.19
C ALA A 3 -10.33 7.17 7.59
N ASN A 4 -11.37 7.32 8.41
CA ASN A 4 -11.86 8.60 8.93
C ASN A 4 -12.03 8.51 10.45
N PRO A 5 -10.97 8.72 11.25
CA PRO A 5 -11.11 8.84 12.70
C PRO A 5 -12.07 9.99 13.05
N GLU A 6 -12.62 9.95 14.26
CA GLU A 6 -13.47 11.02 14.78
C GLU A 6 -12.77 12.39 14.62
N GLN A 7 -13.55 13.43 14.28
CA GLN A 7 -13.06 14.80 14.08
C GLN A 7 -12.16 15.01 12.84
N THR A 8 -12.14 14.07 11.89
CA THR A 8 -11.46 14.29 10.60
C THR A 8 -12.11 15.45 9.83
N SER A 9 -11.37 16.53 9.59
CA SER A 9 -11.85 17.74 8.89
C SER A 9 -12.05 17.54 7.38
N SER A 10 -11.38 16.55 6.79
CA SER A 10 -11.50 16.18 5.37
C SER A 10 -11.70 14.67 5.26
N PRO A 11 -12.95 14.18 5.38
CA PRO A 11 -13.23 12.75 5.30
C PRO A 11 -12.93 12.23 3.89
N LEU A 12 -12.26 11.08 3.82
CA LEU A 12 -12.01 10.34 2.59
C LEU A 12 -13.25 9.53 2.23
N SER A 13 -13.62 9.54 0.96
CA SER A 13 -14.57 8.61 0.36
C SER A 13 -13.86 7.35 -0.13
N VAL A 14 -14.62 6.34 -0.55
CA VAL A 14 -14.07 5.13 -1.20
C VAL A 14 -13.36 5.50 -2.50
N GLY A 15 -13.90 6.45 -3.26
CA GLY A 15 -13.25 6.96 -4.48
C GLY A 15 -11.90 7.59 -4.17
N ASP A 16 -11.80 8.38 -3.10
CA ASP A 16 -10.53 8.99 -2.69
C ASP A 16 -9.48 7.94 -2.30
N LEU A 17 -9.88 6.94 -1.51
CA LEU A 17 -8.99 5.83 -1.12
C LEU A 17 -8.53 5.02 -2.34
N TRP A 18 -9.45 4.75 -3.26
CA TRP A 18 -9.12 4.00 -4.46
C TRP A 18 -8.16 4.77 -5.37
N LYS A 19 -8.42 6.06 -5.61
CA LYS A 19 -7.50 6.94 -6.34
C LYS A 19 -6.12 6.99 -5.67
N GLY A 20 -6.09 7.04 -4.34
CA GLY A 20 -4.86 6.88 -3.57
C GLY A 20 -4.12 5.57 -3.84
N CYS A 21 -4.83 4.44 -3.91
CA CYS A 21 -4.26 3.14 -4.25
C CYS A 21 -3.74 3.09 -5.70
N GLU A 22 -4.47 3.66 -6.66
CA GLU A 22 -4.03 3.77 -8.06
C GLU A 22 -2.75 4.59 -8.17
N LEU A 23 -2.67 5.72 -7.46
CA LEU A 23 -1.46 6.54 -7.40
C LEU A 23 -0.31 5.82 -6.69
N LEU A 24 -0.57 5.07 -5.63
CA LEU A 24 0.45 4.27 -4.96
C LEU A 24 0.96 3.14 -5.87
N ALA A 25 0.11 2.56 -6.70
CA ALA A 25 0.48 1.55 -7.69
C ALA A 25 1.40 2.14 -8.79
N ARG A 26 1.10 3.36 -9.24
CA ARG A 26 1.78 3.96 -10.41
C ARG A 26 2.96 4.87 -10.05
N SER A 27 2.89 5.51 -8.89
CA SER A 27 3.82 6.54 -8.42
C SER A 27 4.12 6.40 -6.91
N PRO A 28 4.64 5.24 -6.46
CA PRO A 28 4.88 4.97 -5.04
C PRO A 28 5.87 5.93 -4.37
N GLN A 29 6.75 6.59 -5.12
CA GLN A 29 7.66 7.64 -4.63
C GLN A 29 6.94 8.85 -4.02
N MET A 30 5.67 9.08 -4.36
CA MET A 30 4.87 10.13 -3.71
C MET A 30 4.48 9.77 -2.27
N PHE A 31 4.54 8.48 -1.92
CA PHE A 31 4.11 7.97 -0.62
C PHE A 31 5.28 7.65 0.31
N THR A 32 6.50 7.60 -0.21
CA THR A 32 7.69 7.34 0.60
C THR A 32 8.94 7.92 -0.07
N SER A 33 9.79 8.55 0.72
CA SER A 33 11.10 9.03 0.27
C SER A 33 12.12 7.91 0.06
N ALA A 34 11.81 6.65 0.43
CA ALA A 34 12.71 5.53 0.22
C ALA A 34 12.86 5.15 -1.26
N ILE A 35 11.87 5.51 -2.09
CA ILE A 35 11.81 5.20 -3.52
C ILE A 35 12.26 6.43 -4.31
N SER A 36 13.20 6.24 -5.24
CA SER A 36 13.65 7.28 -6.16
C SER A 36 12.80 7.33 -7.42
N SER A 37 12.46 6.18 -7.99
CA SER A 37 11.68 6.09 -9.22
C SER A 37 10.84 4.82 -9.29
N CYS A 38 9.81 4.89 -10.13
CA CYS A 38 8.95 3.77 -10.49
C CYS A 38 8.70 3.80 -12.00
N THR A 39 8.94 2.68 -12.67
CA THR A 39 8.71 2.52 -14.11
C THR A 39 7.65 1.44 -14.30
N ILE A 40 6.60 1.73 -15.09
CA ILE A 40 5.59 0.73 -15.45
C ILE A 40 6.07 0.02 -16.73
N GLU A 41 6.40 -1.26 -16.61
CA GLU A 41 6.91 -2.08 -17.73
C GLU A 41 5.77 -2.61 -18.61
N SER A 42 4.63 -2.91 -18.01
CA SER A 42 3.41 -3.33 -18.72
C SER A 42 2.17 -2.96 -17.93
N ASP A 43 1.11 -2.54 -18.62
CA ASP A 43 -0.17 -2.17 -18.00
C ASP A 43 -1.34 -2.76 -18.80
N ALA A 44 -2.14 -3.61 -18.14
CA ALA A 44 -3.35 -4.20 -18.66
C ALA A 44 -4.58 -3.78 -17.84
N GLY A 45 -4.64 -2.52 -17.40
CA GLY A 45 -5.78 -1.87 -16.78
C GLY A 45 -5.99 -2.23 -15.30
N GLY A 46 -6.05 -3.53 -14.99
CA GLY A 46 -6.18 -4.06 -13.62
C GLY A 46 -4.97 -4.87 -13.16
N ARG A 47 -4.00 -5.11 -14.04
CA ARG A 47 -2.77 -5.84 -13.75
C ARG A 47 -1.59 -5.11 -14.39
N MET A 48 -0.56 -4.82 -13.62
CA MET A 48 0.62 -4.12 -14.14
C MET A 48 1.91 -4.74 -13.59
N ILE A 49 2.98 -4.64 -14.36
CA ILE A 49 4.33 -4.94 -13.88
C ILE A 49 5.05 -3.61 -13.75
N ARG A 50 5.66 -3.38 -12.58
CA ARG A 50 6.44 -2.18 -12.30
C ARG A 50 7.82 -2.53 -11.75
N SER A 51 8.76 -1.65 -11.99
CA SER A 51 10.10 -1.69 -11.41
C SER A 51 10.32 -0.48 -10.52
N ILE A 52 10.71 -0.73 -9.28
CA ILE A 52 10.96 0.30 -8.27
C ILE A 52 12.46 0.40 -8.03
N THR A 53 12.97 1.62 -8.00
CA THR A 53 14.35 1.91 -7.60
C THR A 53 14.35 2.58 -6.24
N PHE A 54 15.19 2.11 -5.33
CA PHE A 54 15.36 2.72 -4.00
C PHE A 54 16.51 3.74 -3.98
N GLN A 55 16.45 4.70 -3.05
CA GLN A 55 17.42 5.80 -2.93
C GLN A 55 18.81 5.38 -2.39
N GLN A 56 19.02 4.17 -1.83
CA GLN A 56 20.26 3.83 -1.11
C GLN A 56 21.29 3.03 -1.91
N GLY A 57 22.54 3.54 -1.93
CA GLY A 57 23.81 2.79 -1.93
C GLY A 57 24.31 2.20 -3.25
N GLN A 58 23.50 1.39 -3.91
CA GLN A 58 23.66 0.85 -5.26
C GLN A 58 22.23 0.51 -5.66
N ALA A 59 21.73 1.04 -6.78
CA ALA A 59 20.31 0.94 -7.15
C ALA A 59 19.82 -0.52 -7.12
N GLU A 60 19.22 -0.94 -6.00
CA GLU A 60 18.51 -2.20 -5.89
C GLU A 60 17.17 -1.96 -6.59
N GLU A 61 17.03 -2.52 -7.78
CA GLU A 61 15.79 -2.54 -8.53
C GLU A 61 14.94 -3.71 -8.03
N MET A 62 13.66 -3.45 -7.74
CA MET A 62 12.71 -4.48 -7.34
C MET A 62 11.55 -4.51 -8.33
N LYS A 63 11.30 -5.69 -8.91
CA LYS A 63 10.14 -5.87 -9.79
C LYS A 63 8.92 -6.33 -9.01
N GLN A 64 7.78 -5.74 -9.34
CA GLN A 64 6.52 -6.03 -8.68
C GLN A 64 5.41 -6.22 -9.69
N GLU A 65 4.62 -7.27 -9.47
CA GLU A 65 3.32 -7.41 -10.07
C GLU A 65 2.27 -6.72 -9.19
N ILE A 66 1.48 -5.85 -9.81
CA ILE A 66 0.35 -5.18 -9.20
C ILE A 66 -0.94 -5.77 -9.74
N ILE A 67 -1.89 -6.00 -8.83
CA ILE A 67 -3.26 -6.39 -9.18
C ILE A 67 -4.23 -5.43 -8.47
N LEU A 68 -5.08 -4.77 -9.25
CA LEU A 68 -6.13 -3.87 -8.80
C LEU A 68 -7.49 -4.55 -9.03
N THR A 69 -8.31 -4.69 -7.98
CA THR A 69 -9.60 -5.38 -8.04
C THR A 69 -10.72 -4.49 -7.51
N ASP A 70 -11.67 -4.15 -8.39
CA ASP A 70 -13.01 -3.62 -8.11
C ASP A 70 -13.11 -2.52 -7.03
N MET A 71 -12.22 -1.54 -7.06
CA MET A 71 -12.17 -0.47 -6.05
C MET A 71 -12.07 -0.95 -4.59
N HIS A 72 -11.56 -2.17 -4.41
CA HIS A 72 -11.61 -2.87 -3.14
C HIS A 72 -10.21 -3.32 -2.70
N LYS A 73 -9.41 -3.84 -3.62
CA LYS A 73 -8.13 -4.47 -3.29
C LYS A 73 -7.02 -4.05 -4.22
N PHE A 74 -5.85 -3.78 -3.63
CA PHE A 74 -4.58 -3.54 -4.30
C PHE A 74 -3.56 -4.55 -3.77
N ASP A 75 -3.15 -5.49 -4.61
CA ASP A 75 -2.07 -6.42 -4.32
C ASP A 75 -0.78 -5.95 -5.00
N CYS A 76 0.33 -6.08 -4.28
CA CYS A 76 1.67 -5.77 -4.74
C CYS A 76 2.58 -6.95 -4.41
N ILE A 77 3.00 -7.70 -5.42
CA ILE A 77 3.77 -8.95 -5.30
C ILE A 77 5.17 -8.72 -5.85
N THR A 78 6.19 -8.79 -4.99
CA THR A 78 7.59 -8.77 -5.43
C THR A 78 7.92 -10.07 -6.16
N LEU A 79 8.33 -9.98 -7.42
CA LEU A 79 8.49 -11.13 -8.31
C LEU A 79 9.64 -12.06 -7.87
N GLU A 80 10.72 -11.49 -7.35
CA GLU A 80 11.93 -12.24 -6.97
C GLU A 80 11.74 -13.04 -5.68
N THR A 81 10.91 -12.55 -4.77
CA THR A 81 10.76 -13.12 -3.41
C THR A 81 9.37 -13.70 -3.14
N GLY A 82 8.39 -13.40 -3.98
CA GLY A 82 6.98 -13.73 -3.73
C GLY A 82 6.34 -12.94 -2.58
N ASN A 83 7.07 -11.98 -1.96
CA ASN A 83 6.52 -11.13 -0.91
C ASN A 83 5.30 -10.37 -1.44
N ARG A 84 4.19 -10.44 -0.73
CA ARG A 84 2.95 -9.76 -1.08
C ARG A 84 2.59 -8.71 -0.04
N VAL A 85 2.28 -7.52 -0.52
CA VAL A 85 1.64 -6.47 0.26
C VAL A 85 0.24 -6.25 -0.28
N THR A 86 -0.77 -6.39 0.57
CA THR A 86 -2.17 -6.27 0.18
C THR A 86 -2.82 -5.11 0.93
N THR A 87 -3.35 -4.15 0.19
CA THR A 87 -4.19 -3.08 0.74
C THR A 87 -5.65 -3.37 0.42
N ILE A 88 -6.52 -3.31 1.43
CA ILE A 88 -7.96 -3.58 1.25
C ILE A 88 -8.78 -2.42 1.81
N ILE A 89 -9.75 -1.96 1.02
CA ILE A 89 -10.75 -0.96 1.40
C ILE A 89 -12.02 -1.69 1.84
N PHE A 90 -12.42 -1.51 3.10
CA PHE A 90 -13.66 -2.08 3.64
C PHE A 90 -14.67 -0.97 3.92
N ARG A 91 -15.93 -1.25 3.59
CA ARG A 91 -17.08 -0.48 4.03
C ARG A 91 -17.79 -1.29 5.11
N GLY A 92 -18.15 -0.67 6.22
CA GLY A 92 -19.10 -1.28 7.14
C GLY A 92 -20.54 -1.06 6.70
N VAL A 93 -21.46 -1.33 7.61
CA VAL A 93 -22.90 -1.48 7.34
C VAL A 93 -23.73 -0.22 7.56
N THR A 94 -23.13 0.86 8.08
CA THR A 94 -23.85 2.06 8.51
C THR A 94 -23.87 3.18 7.47
N ASP A 95 -23.23 2.99 6.31
CA ASP A 95 -23.01 3.99 5.25
C ASP A 95 -22.37 5.31 5.74
N SER A 96 -21.91 5.34 7.00
CA SER A 96 -21.24 6.47 7.60
C SER A 96 -19.83 6.62 7.06
N PRO A 97 -19.32 7.85 6.84
CA PRO A 97 -17.91 8.05 6.50
C PRO A 97 -16.93 7.46 7.52
N GLN A 98 -17.33 7.37 8.80
CA GLN A 98 -16.51 6.74 9.86
C GLN A 98 -16.42 5.22 9.71
N ASP A 99 -17.35 4.63 8.96
CA ASP A 99 -17.46 3.19 8.70
C ASP A 99 -16.69 2.78 7.43
N LEU A 100 -15.65 3.54 7.10
CA LEU A 100 -14.71 3.26 6.03
C LEU A 100 -13.38 2.87 6.65
N TYR A 101 -12.83 1.74 6.24
CA TYR A 101 -11.58 1.21 6.77
C TYR A 101 -10.60 0.89 5.65
N LEU A 102 -9.32 1.08 5.95
CA LEU A 102 -8.21 0.62 5.11
C LEU A 102 -7.39 -0.40 5.92
N SER A 103 -7.06 -1.54 5.35
CA SER A 103 -6.09 -2.47 5.92
C SER A 103 -4.84 -2.55 5.04
N LEU A 104 -3.75 -2.98 5.65
CA LEU A 104 -2.51 -3.34 4.96
C LEU A 104 -1.99 -4.63 5.57
N GLU A 105 -1.74 -5.62 4.74
CA GLU A 105 -1.21 -6.92 5.12
C GLU A 105 0.14 -7.16 4.42
N TYR A 106 1.10 -7.72 5.16
CA TYR A 106 2.33 -8.26 4.60
C TYR A 106 2.26 -9.79 4.68
N SER A 107 2.24 -10.44 3.52
CA SER A 107 2.34 -11.89 3.39
C SER A 107 3.72 -12.22 2.84
N ILE A 108 4.54 -12.87 3.66
CA ILE A 108 5.92 -13.24 3.33
C ILE A 108 5.97 -14.76 3.23
N PRO A 109 6.37 -15.33 2.07
CA PRO A 109 6.44 -16.77 1.91
C PRO A 109 7.33 -17.44 2.97
N TYR A 110 6.75 -18.43 3.66
CA TYR A 110 7.44 -19.24 4.67
C TYR A 110 8.58 -20.06 4.05
N GLY A 111 9.69 -20.23 4.79
CA GLY A 111 10.81 -21.09 4.42
C GLY A 111 11.85 -20.48 3.48
N GLN A 112 11.56 -19.35 2.81
CA GLN A 112 12.56 -18.59 2.05
C GLN A 112 13.15 -17.42 2.85
N ASN A 113 12.34 -16.70 3.62
CA ASN A 113 12.76 -15.47 4.33
C ASN A 113 12.31 -15.38 5.80
N SER A 114 11.49 -16.33 6.30
CA SER A 114 11.03 -16.34 7.71
C SER A 114 11.39 -17.66 8.39
N THR A 115 12.10 -17.59 9.52
CA THR A 115 12.42 -18.73 10.39
C THR A 115 11.30 -18.98 11.41
N GLU A 116 11.21 -20.19 11.96
CA GLU A 116 10.34 -20.47 13.11
C GLU A 116 11.00 -20.00 14.43
N GLY A 117 10.25 -20.09 15.54
CA GLY A 117 10.74 -19.69 16.86
C GLY A 117 10.85 -18.17 17.05
N LEU A 118 11.67 -17.75 18.02
CA LEU A 118 11.78 -16.36 18.47
C LEU A 118 12.14 -15.38 17.34
N ASP A 119 12.95 -15.80 16.37
CA ASP A 119 13.36 -14.93 15.26
C ASP A 119 12.21 -14.72 14.26
N GLY A 120 11.40 -15.75 14.04
CA GLY A 120 10.15 -15.64 13.27
C GLY A 120 9.13 -14.70 13.91
N GLU A 121 8.99 -14.76 15.24
CA GLU A 121 8.11 -13.85 15.98
C GLU A 121 8.57 -12.39 15.88
N LYS A 122 9.88 -12.13 16.07
CA LYS A 122 10.47 -10.79 15.90
C LYS A 122 10.26 -10.28 14.48
N PHE A 123 10.44 -11.15 13.48
CA PHE A 123 10.24 -10.81 12.08
C PHE A 123 8.78 -10.43 11.80
N ARG A 124 7.81 -11.23 12.25
CA ARG A 124 6.37 -10.91 12.13
C ARG A 124 6.01 -9.60 12.83
N ALA A 125 6.55 -9.37 14.03
CA ALA A 125 6.34 -8.13 14.77
C ALA A 125 6.88 -6.91 14.00
N MET A 126 8.09 -7.02 13.44
CA MET A 126 8.69 -5.97 12.60
C MET A 126 7.81 -5.60 11.41
N TYR A 127 7.28 -6.58 10.66
CA TYR A 127 6.39 -6.31 9.53
C TYR A 127 5.03 -5.78 9.96
N THR A 128 4.50 -6.21 11.09
CA THR A 128 3.27 -5.66 11.67
C THR A 128 3.44 -4.17 11.99
N GLU A 129 4.54 -3.78 12.62
CA GLU A 129 4.83 -2.37 12.91
C GLU A 129 5.07 -1.56 11.64
N ARG A 130 5.76 -2.14 10.64
CA ARG A 130 5.92 -1.52 9.32
C ARG A 130 4.56 -1.31 8.63
N ALA A 131 3.66 -2.30 8.71
CA ALA A 131 2.32 -2.20 8.15
C ALA A 131 1.51 -1.08 8.78
N LYS A 132 1.53 -0.99 10.12
CA LYS A 132 0.84 0.09 10.86
C LYS A 132 1.35 1.46 10.42
N ARG A 133 2.68 1.67 10.38
CA ARG A 133 3.26 2.95 9.95
C ARG A 133 2.88 3.30 8.51
N ASN A 134 3.07 2.36 7.58
CA ASN A 134 2.76 2.58 6.17
C ASN A 134 1.27 2.90 5.95
N LEU A 135 0.38 2.28 6.72
CA LEU A 135 -1.04 2.54 6.65
C LEU A 135 -1.41 3.94 7.16
N VAL A 136 -0.82 4.37 8.28
CA VAL A 136 -1.01 5.73 8.82
C VAL A 136 -0.48 6.78 7.85
N ASP A 137 0.74 6.61 7.37
CA ASP A 137 1.38 7.58 6.49
C ASP A 137 0.73 7.59 5.11
N GLY A 138 0.33 6.43 4.58
CA GLY A 138 -0.46 6.32 3.37
C GLY A 138 -1.76 7.12 3.46
N LEU A 139 -2.54 6.96 4.54
CA LEU A 139 -3.77 7.73 4.73
C LEU A 139 -3.52 9.24 4.85
N LYS A 140 -2.43 9.66 5.51
CA LYS A 140 -2.05 11.08 5.55
C LYS A 140 -1.75 11.61 4.15
N THR A 141 -0.96 10.88 3.36
CA THR A 141 -0.63 11.25 1.99
C THR A 141 -1.86 11.32 1.11
N ILE A 142 -2.79 10.35 1.18
CA ILE A 142 -4.05 10.39 0.40
C ILE A 142 -4.88 11.63 0.78
N ARG A 143 -5.01 11.94 2.07
CA ARG A 143 -5.71 13.17 2.50
C ARG A 143 -5.02 14.43 1.97
N GLN A 144 -3.70 14.49 2.01
CA GLN A 144 -2.97 15.64 1.48
C GLN A 144 -3.18 15.78 -0.03
N LEU A 145 -3.08 14.68 -0.78
CA LEU A 145 -3.35 14.66 -2.22
C LEU A 145 -4.78 15.10 -2.55
N LYS A 146 -5.77 14.74 -1.70
CA LYS A 146 -7.15 15.22 -1.82
C LYS A 146 -7.22 16.73 -1.65
N LEU A 147 -6.64 17.25 -0.57
CA LEU A 147 -6.64 18.68 -0.26
C LEU A 147 -5.94 19.50 -1.35
N ASP A 148 -4.90 18.93 -1.95
CA ASP A 148 -4.14 19.53 -3.06
C ASP A 148 -4.86 19.43 -4.43
N GLY A 149 -5.99 18.71 -4.54
CA GLY A 149 -6.66 18.46 -5.82
C GLY A 149 -5.92 17.49 -6.76
N LYS A 150 -5.03 16.66 -6.21
CA LYS A 150 -4.15 15.73 -6.93
C LYS A 150 -4.64 14.27 -6.94
N LEU A 151 -5.87 14.01 -6.48
CA LEU A 151 -6.55 12.71 -6.62
C LEU A 151 -7.37 12.65 -7.91
N HIS A 152 -6.73 12.67 -9.08
CA HIS A 152 -7.39 12.48 -10.38
C HIS A 152 -6.76 11.32 -11.16
#